data_AF-A0A2Y9FPY9-F1
#
_entry.id   AF-A0A2Y9FPY9-F1
#
_cell.length_a   1.000
_cell.length_b   1.000
_cell.length_c   1.000
_cell.angle_alpha   90.00
_cell.angle_beta   90.00
_cell.angle_gamma   90.00
#
_symmetry.space_group_name_H-M   'P 1'
#
loop_
_entity.id
_entity.type
_entity.pdbx_description
1 polymer ?
#
loop_
_entity_poly.entity_id
_entity_poly.type
_entity_poly.pdbx_seq_one_letter_code
_entity_poly.pdbx_strand_id
1 'polypeptide(L)'
;MVGAVSDDQGSLDSEGSMKMPVVSVTPLANGDLGLRLGYPTPDGGCQEMDATFTKDAVDGQFSSAAVAQTNIRVAFANYKRFAVLCSETQRGDVRNVWLQLCSG
;
A
#
# COMPACT_ATOMS: atom_id res chain seq x y z
N MET A 1 4.33 4.86 7.17
CA MET A 1 5.02 3.59 6.84
C MET A 1 6.35 3.56 7.59
N VAL A 2 6.71 2.43 8.21
CA VAL A 2 7.96 2.25 8.96
C VAL A 2 8.99 1.44 8.17
N GLY A 3 8.54 0.55 7.28
CA GLY A 3 9.42 -0.21 6.41
C GLY A 3 8.64 -1.02 5.38
N ALA A 4 9.33 -1.47 4.34
CA ALA A 4 8.78 -2.34 3.31
C ALA A 4 9.84 -3.33 2.83
N VAL A 5 9.42 -4.52 2.42
CA VAL A 5 10.27 -5.57 1.84
C VAL A 5 9.58 -6.18 0.63
N SER A 6 10.33 -6.53 -0.41
CA SER A 6 9.80 -7.14 -1.64
C SER A 6 10.69 -8.31 -2.04
N ASP A 7 10.10 -9.30 -2.72
CA ASP A 7 10.79 -10.43 -3.32
C ASP A 7 11.51 -10.09 -4.64
N ASP A 8 11.26 -8.91 -5.20
CA ASP A 8 11.94 -8.40 -6.40
C ASP A 8 12.77 -7.15 -6.06
N GLN A 9 14.09 -7.33 -6.14
CA GLN A 9 15.09 -6.31 -5.83
C GLN A 9 14.93 -5.06 -6.71
N GLY A 10 14.47 -5.18 -7.96
CA GLY A 10 14.26 -4.04 -8.84
C GLY A 10 13.13 -3.12 -8.38
N SER A 11 12.18 -3.64 -7.60
CA SER A 11 11.11 -2.84 -6.98
C SER A 11 11.55 -2.16 -5.69
N LEU A 12 12.53 -2.72 -4.98
CA LEU A 12 13.20 -2.06 -3.85
C LEU A 12 14.12 -0.93 -4.32
N ASP A 13 14.86 -1.17 -5.40
CA ASP A 13 15.85 -0.25 -5.97
C ASP A 13 15.20 0.91 -6.74
N SER A 14 13.93 0.76 -7.16
CA SER A 14 13.12 1.88 -7.63
C SER A 14 12.76 2.79 -6.45
N GLU A 15 13.71 3.67 -6.09
CA GLU A 15 13.67 4.61 -4.96
C GLU A 15 12.42 5.52 -4.89
N GLY A 16 11.53 5.52 -5.89
CA GLY A 16 10.32 6.33 -5.93
C GLY A 16 9.01 5.58 -5.64
N SER A 17 8.82 4.37 -6.17
CA SER A 17 7.51 3.70 -6.13
C SER A 17 7.26 2.91 -4.84
N MET A 18 8.31 2.38 -4.19
CA MET A 18 8.14 1.69 -2.91
C MET A 18 8.15 2.65 -1.71
N LYS A 19 8.52 3.91 -1.93
CA LYS A 19 8.35 5.03 -0.98
C LYS A 19 6.94 5.61 -1.10
N MET A 20 5.91 4.77 -0.98
CA MET A 20 4.51 5.20 -0.81
C MET A 20 4.17 5.24 0.69
N PRO A 21 4.60 6.24 1.48
CA PRO A 21 4.11 6.37 2.83
C PRO A 21 2.60 6.54 2.80
N VAL A 22 1.90 5.53 3.32
CA VAL A 22 0.53 5.72 3.79
C VAL A 22 0.59 6.73 4.94
N VAL A 23 -0.02 7.90 4.70
CA VAL A 23 -0.11 9.03 5.64
C VAL A 23 -1.28 8.79 6.59
N SER A 24 -2.42 8.36 6.06
CA SER A 24 -3.59 7.99 6.88
C SER A 24 -4.45 6.95 6.20
N VAL A 25 -5.15 6.15 7.01
CA VAL A 25 -6.18 5.21 6.57
C VAL A 25 -7.47 5.52 7.32
N THR A 26 -8.56 5.68 6.58
CA THR A 26 -9.88 6.01 7.13
C THR A 26 -10.90 4.95 6.68
N PRO A 27 -11.61 4.29 7.60
CA PRO A 27 -12.68 3.37 7.21
C PRO A 27 -13.86 4.14 6.59
N LEU A 28 -14.41 3.62 5.50
CA LEU A 28 -15.58 4.17 4.81
C LEU A 28 -16.84 3.36 5.14
N ALA A 29 -18.02 4.00 5.00
CA ALA A 29 -19.30 3.40 5.39
C ALA A 29 -19.66 2.13 4.59
N ASN A 30 -19.12 1.98 3.39
CA ASN A 30 -19.33 0.82 2.53
C ASN A 30 -18.33 -0.33 2.81
N GLY A 31 -17.40 -0.16 3.75
CA GLY A 31 -16.36 -1.13 4.11
C GLY A 31 -15.06 -0.98 3.29
N ASP A 32 -14.99 0.00 2.39
CA ASP A 32 -13.72 0.39 1.75
C ASP A 32 -12.82 1.15 2.73
N LEU A 33 -11.57 1.34 2.35
CA LEU A 33 -10.62 2.19 3.07
C LEU A 33 -10.22 3.38 2.21
N GLY A 34 -10.43 4.60 2.73
CA GLY A 34 -9.83 5.80 2.18
C GLY A 34 -8.38 5.89 2.63
N LEU A 35 -7.47 6.19 1.71
CA LEU A 35 -6.07 6.41 1.99
C LEU A 35 -5.65 7.79 1.56
N ARG A 36 -4.76 8.37 2.37
CA ARG A 36 -3.92 9.48 1.95
C ARG A 36 -2.51 8.96 1.81
N LEU A 37 -1.95 9.10 0.62
CA LEU A 37 -0.62 8.63 0.26
C LEU A 37 0.29 9.85 0.08
N GLY A 38 1.52 9.77 0.57
CA GLY A 38 2.55 10.76 0.29
C GLY A 38 3.55 10.22 -0.73
N TYR A 39 4.15 11.10 -1.52
CA TYR A 39 5.20 10.76 -2.48
C TYR A 39 6.27 11.84 -2.44
N PRO A 40 7.56 11.47 -2.35
CA PRO A 40 8.64 12.43 -2.54
C PRO A 40 8.64 12.90 -4.01
N THR A 41 8.80 14.20 -4.22
CA THR A 41 8.94 14.78 -5.56
C THR A 41 10.42 15.01 -5.90
N PRO A 42 10.82 15.02 -7.19
CA PRO A 42 12.24 15.12 -7.59
C PRO A 42 12.96 16.38 -7.11
N ASP A 43 12.21 17.44 -6.81
CA ASP A 43 12.69 18.70 -6.24
C ASP A 43 12.88 18.65 -4.71
N GLY A 44 12.72 17.48 -4.09
CA GLY A 44 12.83 17.28 -2.64
C GLY A 44 11.57 17.63 -1.85
N GLY A 45 10.48 17.97 -2.54
CA GLY A 45 9.17 18.19 -1.93
C GLY A 45 8.43 16.89 -1.61
N CYS A 46 7.18 17.04 -1.18
CA CYS A 46 6.24 15.94 -0.99
C CYS A 46 4.90 16.29 -1.65
N GLN A 47 4.35 15.35 -2.39
CA GLN A 47 2.99 15.43 -2.91
C GLN A 47 2.11 14.43 -2.16
N GLU A 48 0.87 14.82 -1.86
CA GLU A 48 -0.12 13.91 -1.34
C GLU A 48 -1.16 13.56 -2.41
N MET A 49 -1.64 12.32 -2.36
CA MET A 49 -2.68 11.81 -3.25
C MET A 49 -3.69 11.00 -2.43
N ASP A 50 -4.96 11.26 -2.66
CA ASP A 50 -6.03 10.42 -2.13
C ASP A 50 -6.20 9.18 -3.00
N ALA A 51 -6.39 8.03 -2.37
CA ALA A 51 -6.68 6.77 -3.01
C ALA A 51 -7.73 5.99 -2.22
N THR A 52 -8.35 5.01 -2.85
CA THR A 52 -9.29 4.11 -2.19
C THR A 52 -8.82 2.68 -2.36
N PHE A 53 -8.82 1.94 -1.27
CA PHE A 53 -8.75 0.48 -1.28
C PHE A 53 -10.19 -0.04 -1.23
N THR A 54 -10.63 -0.56 -2.36
CA THR A 54 -11.96 -1.14 -2.53
C THR A 54 -11.95 -2.53 -1.92
N LYS A 55 -12.90 -2.81 -1.03
CA LYS A 55 -13.02 -4.14 -0.42
C LYS A 55 -13.38 -5.20 -1.48
N ASP A 56 -12.88 -6.41 -1.27
CA ASP A 56 -13.30 -7.57 -2.04
C ASP A 56 -14.37 -8.38 -1.29
N ALA A 57 -14.84 -9.48 -1.87
CA ALA A 57 -15.78 -10.43 -1.26
C ALA A 57 -15.17 -11.18 -0.06
N VAL A 58 -13.84 -11.15 0.12
CA VAL A 58 -13.15 -11.79 1.23
C VAL A 58 -12.68 -10.72 2.24
N ASP A 59 -13.03 -10.93 3.50
CA ASP A 59 -12.65 -10.02 4.59
C ASP A 59 -11.13 -9.78 4.64
N GLY A 60 -10.75 -8.50 4.77
CA GLY A 60 -9.35 -8.08 4.83
C GLY A 60 -8.62 -8.09 3.49
N GLN A 61 -9.31 -8.37 2.38
CA GLN A 61 -8.78 -8.23 1.02
C GLN A 61 -9.31 -6.96 0.35
N PHE A 62 -8.40 -6.29 -0.36
CA PHE A 62 -8.69 -5.04 -1.06
C PHE A 62 -7.96 -4.98 -2.40
N SER A 63 -8.40 -4.07 -3.24
CA SER A 63 -7.73 -3.69 -4.48
C SER A 63 -7.75 -2.18 -4.67
N SER A 64 -6.86 -1.65 -5.51
CA SER A 64 -6.83 -0.24 -5.85
C SER A 64 -6.25 -0.02 -7.24
N ALA A 65 -7.10 0.42 -8.16
CA ALA A 65 -6.67 0.82 -9.50
C ALA A 65 -5.75 2.04 -9.47
N ALA A 66 -5.96 2.97 -8.52
CA ALA A 66 -5.18 4.21 -8.40
C ALA A 66 -3.69 3.97 -8.12
N VAL A 67 -3.34 2.87 -7.45
CA VAL A 67 -1.95 2.47 -7.19
C VAL A 67 -1.56 1.16 -7.88
N ALA A 68 -2.34 0.73 -8.88
CA ALA A 68 -2.13 -0.50 -9.64
C ALA A 68 -1.88 -1.76 -8.79
N GLN A 69 -2.57 -1.88 -7.65
CA GLN A 69 -2.48 -3.04 -6.75
C GLN A 69 -3.79 -3.82 -6.81
N THR A 70 -3.73 -5.09 -7.17
CA THR A 70 -4.93 -5.91 -7.41
C THR A 70 -5.26 -6.84 -6.26
N ASN A 71 -4.32 -7.11 -5.35
CA ASN A 71 -4.52 -8.04 -4.25
C ASN A 71 -3.74 -7.58 -3.01
N ILE A 72 -4.39 -6.75 -2.20
CA ILE A 72 -3.88 -6.16 -0.97
C ILE A 72 -4.54 -6.89 0.19
N ARG A 73 -3.75 -7.39 1.14
CA ARG A 73 -4.22 -8.19 2.26
C ARG A 73 -3.65 -7.66 3.56
N VAL A 74 -4.47 -7.59 4.59
CA VAL A 74 -3.97 -7.40 5.96
C VAL A 74 -3.38 -8.73 6.44
N ALA A 75 -2.06 -8.87 6.38
CA ALA A 75 -1.36 -10.09 6.78
C ALA A 75 -1.30 -10.23 8.32
N PHE A 76 -1.12 -9.10 9.01
CA PHE A 76 -1.11 -9.06 10.47
C PHE A 76 -1.50 -7.66 10.96
N ALA A 77 -2.29 -7.55 12.01
CA ALA A 77 -2.58 -6.26 12.65
C ALA A 77 -2.87 -6.46 14.13
N ASN A 78 -2.51 -5.47 14.94
CA ASN A 78 -2.96 -5.39 16.34
C ASN A 78 -4.05 -4.32 16.55
N TYR A 79 -4.53 -3.72 15.45
CA TYR A 79 -5.60 -2.72 15.38
C TYR A 79 -5.40 -1.45 16.21
N LYS A 80 -4.23 -1.27 16.84
CA LYS A 80 -3.96 -0.16 17.76
C LYS A 80 -2.66 0.57 17.46
N ARG A 81 -1.64 -0.14 16.99
CA ARG A 81 -0.30 0.42 16.80
C ARG A 81 0.28 0.12 15.43
N PHE A 82 -0.04 -1.03 14.84
CA PHE A 82 0.49 -1.37 13.54
C PHE A 82 -0.39 -2.33 12.75
N ALA A 83 -0.16 -2.32 11.45
CA ALA A 83 -0.63 -3.31 10.49
C ALA A 83 0.50 -3.64 9.50
N VAL A 84 0.55 -4.89 9.09
CA VAL A 84 1.36 -5.39 8.00
C VAL A 84 0.43 -5.69 6.84
N LEU A 85 0.64 -4.97 5.74
CA LEU A 85 -0.05 -5.20 4.48
C LEU A 85 0.82 -6.08 3.60
N CYS A 86 0.22 -7.07 2.95
CA CYS A 86 0.82 -7.82 1.87
C CYS A 86 0.13 -7.40 0.58
N SER A 87 0.88 -6.84 -0.36
CA SER A 87 0.33 -6.50 -1.67
C SER A 87 1.03 -7.30 -2.74
N GLU A 88 0.26 -7.63 -3.76
CA GLU A 88 0.74 -8.22 -4.98
C GLU A 88 0.53 -7.24 -6.13
N THR A 89 1.56 -7.11 -6.95
CA THR A 89 1.48 -6.41 -8.23
C THR A 89 1.93 -7.32 -9.35
N GLN A 90 1.38 -7.05 -10.53
CA GLN A 90 1.73 -7.78 -11.74
C GLN A 90 2.33 -6.80 -12.74
N ARG A 91 3.60 -7.01 -13.08
CA ARG A 91 4.33 -6.23 -14.09
C ARG A 91 4.67 -7.15 -15.25
N GLY A 92 3.81 -7.18 -16.27
CA GLY A 92 3.90 -8.17 -17.34
C GLY A 92 3.69 -9.58 -16.78
N ASP A 93 4.61 -10.49 -17.08
CA ASP A 93 4.57 -11.88 -16.60
C ASP A 93 5.19 -12.06 -15.20
N VAL A 94 5.74 -10.99 -14.62
CA VAL A 94 6.38 -11.04 -13.30
C VAL A 94 5.38 -10.63 -12.22
N ARG A 95 5.17 -11.57 -11.29
CA ARG A 95 4.46 -11.34 -10.03
C ARG A 95 5.46 -10.80 -9.02
N ASN A 96 5.14 -9.66 -8.40
CA ASN A 96 5.88 -9.09 -7.29
C ASN A 96 5.01 -9.12 -6.04
N VAL A 97 5.58 -9.58 -4.93
CA VAL A 97 4.96 -9.52 -3.62
C VAL A 97 5.79 -8.61 -2.72
N TRP A 98 5.11 -7.69 -2.02
CA TRP A 98 5.76 -6.90 -0.99
C TRP A 98 4.95 -6.85 0.30
N LEU A 99 5.67 -6.67 1.40
CA LEU A 99 5.12 -6.38 2.71
C LEU A 99 5.38 -4.93 3.07
N GLN A 100 4.37 -4.26 3.63
CA GLN A 100 4.48 -2.91 4.15
C GLN A 100 4.07 -2.87 5.62
N LEU A 101 4.97 -2.38 6.48
CA LEU A 101 4.68 -2.11 7.88
C LEU A 101 4.16 -0.67 8.02
N CYS A 102 2.90 -0.55 8.45
CA CYS A 102 2.27 0.70 8.81
C CYS A 102 2.19 0.81 10.33
N SER A 103 2.61 1.94 10.89
CA SER A 103 2.38 2.28 12.30
C SER A 103 1.38 3.43 12.40
N GLY A 104 0.55 3.40 13.43
CA GLY A 104 -0.30 4.51 13.86
C GLY A 104 0.35 5.31 14.98
#